data_AF-A0A7C5LW29-F1
#
_entry.id   AF-A0A7C5LW29-F1
#
_cell.length_a   1.000
_cell.length_b   1.000
_cell.length_c   1.000
_cell.angle_alpha   90.00
_cell.angle_beta   90.00
_cell.angle_gamma   90.00
#
_symmetry.space_group_name_H-M   'P 1'
#
loop_
_entity.id
_entity.type
_entity.pdbx_description
1 polymer ?
#
loop_
_entity_poly.entity_id
_entity_poly.type
_entity_poly.pdbx_seq_one_letter_code
_entity_poly.pdbx_strand_id
1 'polypeptide(L)'
;MKRISALWVCVGLFGYTLLPWYMIKRHFWDKLGPGMFSDPDAAPGLIQALAFDRLWLAAPGLALAAAALTLLLRDPVRFGRWSAIAGFAGIFLTFAQGLAIGLHGPRLLPQIFGIGAMAQGQNGFGVGAFLTLLGLLFVTTTGISATGKGRGDAFVTGLIGLIIALVAIFVFYPVLHILV
;
A
#
# COMPACT_ATOMS: atom_id res chain seq x y z
N MET A 1 -4.43 21.31 -2.63
CA MET A 1 -4.52 19.95 -2.05
C MET A 1 -4.98 18.88 -3.04
N LYS A 2 -6.12 19.02 -3.73
CA LYS A 2 -6.62 17.98 -4.65
C LYS A 2 -5.64 17.54 -5.74
N ARG A 3 -4.96 18.48 -6.41
CA ARG A 3 -3.97 18.16 -7.46
C ARG A 3 -2.79 17.32 -6.92
N ILE A 4 -2.32 17.66 -5.72
CA ILE A 4 -1.25 16.93 -5.03
C ILE A 4 -1.73 15.51 -4.70
N SER A 5 -2.92 15.40 -4.11
CA SER A 5 -3.54 14.10 -3.82
C SER A 5 -3.75 13.26 -5.08
N ALA A 6 -4.19 13.87 -6.19
CA ALA A 6 -4.39 13.19 -7.46
C ALA A 6 -3.06 12.65 -8.02
N LEU A 7 -1.98 13.42 -7.94
CA LEU A 7 -0.64 12.97 -8.32
C LEU A 7 -0.24 11.73 -7.50
N TRP A 8 -0.44 11.74 -6.19
CA TRP A 8 -0.09 10.61 -5.33
C TRP A 8 -0.99 9.39 -5.54
N VAL A 9 -2.27 9.58 -5.87
CA VAL A 9 -3.15 8.51 -6.33
C VAL A 9 -2.62 7.91 -7.63
N CYS A 10 -2.20 8.72 -8.60
CA CYS A 10 -1.61 8.23 -9.85
C CYS A 10 -0.32 7.45 -9.62
N VAL A 11 0.58 7.94 -8.75
CA VAL A 11 1.81 7.23 -8.36
C VAL A 11 1.48 5.89 -7.70
N GLY A 12 0.48 5.86 -6.81
CA GLY A 12 0.05 4.63 -6.16
C GLY A 12 -0.56 3.64 -7.15
N LEU A 13 -1.43 4.10 -8.05
CA LEU A 13 -2.03 3.28 -9.10
C LEU A 13 -0.96 2.75 -10.06
N PHE A 14 0.02 3.57 -10.43
CA PHE A 14 1.15 3.15 -11.24
C PHE A 14 1.92 1.99 -10.57
N GLY A 15 2.24 2.14 -9.27
CA GLY A 15 2.85 1.06 -8.50
C GLY A 15 2.01 -0.22 -8.44
N TYR A 16 0.70 -0.08 -8.24
CA TYR A 16 -0.22 -1.21 -8.08
C TYR A 16 -0.48 -1.97 -9.39
N THR A 17 -0.51 -1.27 -10.52
CA THR A 17 -0.97 -1.81 -11.81
C THR A 17 0.15 -2.17 -12.78
N LEU A 18 1.31 -1.51 -12.68
CA LEU A 18 2.38 -1.64 -13.67
C LEU A 18 3.70 -2.19 -13.12
N LEU A 19 3.91 -2.18 -11.80
CA LEU A 19 5.17 -2.63 -11.21
C LEU A 19 5.01 -3.93 -10.43
N PRO A 20 6.07 -4.76 -10.36
CA PRO A 20 6.05 -6.00 -9.58
C PRO A 20 5.66 -5.75 -8.12
N TRP A 21 4.61 -6.44 -7.68
CA TRP A 21 4.13 -6.32 -6.30
C TRP A 21 5.07 -6.96 -5.31
N TYR A 22 5.64 -8.10 -5.68
CA TYR A 22 6.56 -8.89 -4.86
C TYR A 22 8.02 -8.64 -5.25
N MET A 23 8.91 -8.90 -4.30
CA MET A 23 10.34 -8.72 -4.46
C MET A 23 10.91 -9.80 -5.40
N ILE A 24 11.46 -9.37 -6.53
CA ILE A 24 12.14 -10.23 -7.49
C ILE A 24 13.59 -10.44 -7.02
N LYS A 25 13.93 -11.68 -6.63
CA LYS A 25 15.24 -11.99 -6.02
C LYS A 25 16.42 -11.97 -7.01
N ARG A 26 16.18 -12.25 -8.29
CA ARG A 26 17.20 -12.29 -9.36
C ARG A 26 16.61 -11.79 -10.67
N HIS A 27 17.44 -11.24 -11.55
CA HIS A 27 17.04 -10.86 -12.91
C HIS A 27 15.90 -9.83 -12.96
N PHE A 28 15.92 -8.84 -12.06
CA PHE A 28 14.88 -7.81 -11.97
C PHE A 28 14.62 -7.13 -13.33
N TRP A 29 15.68 -6.73 -14.03
CA TRP A 29 15.59 -6.08 -15.33
C TRP A 29 15.06 -7.01 -16.42
N ASP A 30 15.46 -8.28 -16.42
CA ASP A 30 15.03 -9.26 -17.43
C ASP A 30 13.54 -9.61 -17.26
N LYS A 31 13.04 -9.57 -16.03
CA LYS A 31 11.63 -9.76 -15.71
C LYS A 31 10.78 -8.50 -15.92
N LEU A 32 11.39 -7.33 -16.14
CA LEU A 32 10.65 -6.11 -16.47
C LEU A 32 10.28 -6.11 -17.96
N GLY A 33 9.06 -6.50 -18.26
CA GLY A 33 8.54 -6.50 -19.61
C GLY A 33 7.12 -7.06 -19.69
N PRO A 34 6.55 -7.20 -20.90
CA PRO A 34 5.19 -7.70 -21.07
C PRO A 34 4.95 -9.09 -20.44
N GLY A 35 5.99 -9.93 -20.38
CA GLY A 35 5.91 -11.24 -19.75
C GLY A 35 5.62 -11.20 -18.24
N MET A 36 5.87 -10.07 -17.57
CA MET A 36 5.63 -9.93 -16.12
C MET A 36 4.15 -10.09 -15.76
N PHE A 37 3.24 -9.70 -16.66
CA PHE A 37 1.80 -9.76 -16.41
C PHE A 37 1.26 -11.21 -16.38
N SER A 38 2.04 -12.18 -16.88
CA SER A 38 1.69 -13.60 -16.85
C SER A 38 2.55 -14.42 -15.88
N ASP A 39 3.54 -13.81 -15.24
CA ASP A 39 4.42 -14.46 -14.27
C ASP A 39 3.91 -14.22 -12.82
N PRO A 40 3.50 -15.27 -12.07
CA PRO A 40 3.04 -15.14 -10.69
C PRO A 40 4.05 -14.50 -9.72
N ASP A 41 5.33 -14.48 -10.06
CA ASP A 41 6.38 -13.89 -9.22
C ASP A 41 6.69 -12.43 -9.57
N ALA A 42 6.39 -11.99 -10.79
CA ALA A 42 6.69 -10.64 -11.27
C ALA A 42 5.44 -9.78 -11.49
N ALA A 43 4.25 -10.37 -11.43
CA ALA A 43 3.01 -9.67 -11.74
C ALA A 43 2.71 -8.50 -10.77
N PRO A 44 2.11 -7.42 -11.28
CA PRO A 44 1.64 -6.29 -10.47
C PRO A 44 0.50 -6.67 -9.52
N GLY A 45 0.29 -5.84 -8.50
CA GLY A 45 -0.66 -6.11 -7.41
C GLY A 45 -2.09 -6.36 -7.90
N LEU A 46 -2.51 -5.63 -8.93
CA LEU A 46 -3.82 -5.82 -9.56
C LEU A 46 -3.96 -7.23 -10.16
N ILE A 47 -2.96 -7.69 -10.92
CA ILE A 47 -3.00 -9.01 -11.56
C ILE A 47 -2.86 -10.11 -10.51
N GLN A 48 -2.02 -9.91 -9.51
CA GLN A 48 -1.91 -10.84 -8.39
C GLN A 48 -3.28 -11.06 -7.72
N ALA A 49 -4.05 -9.99 -7.51
CA ALA A 49 -5.38 -10.08 -6.94
C ALA A 49 -6.41 -10.76 -7.86
N LEU A 50 -6.37 -10.49 -9.17
CA LEU A 50 -7.42 -10.92 -10.11
C LEU A 50 -7.15 -12.28 -10.78
N ALA A 51 -5.89 -12.64 -11.02
CA ALA A 51 -5.50 -13.78 -11.84
C ALA A 51 -4.71 -14.87 -11.10
N PHE A 52 -4.14 -14.56 -9.93
CA PHE A 52 -3.29 -15.49 -9.17
C PHE A 52 -3.86 -15.83 -7.78
N ASP A 53 -5.16 -15.66 -7.58
CA ASP A 53 -5.89 -15.99 -6.33
C ASP A 53 -5.37 -15.26 -5.08
N ARG A 54 -4.67 -14.13 -5.23
CA ARG A 54 -4.15 -13.32 -4.12
C ARG A 54 -5.09 -12.18 -3.74
N LEU A 55 -6.37 -12.49 -3.51
CA LEU A 55 -7.44 -11.51 -3.26
C LEU A 55 -7.17 -10.55 -2.10
N TRP A 56 -6.31 -10.94 -1.14
CA TRP A 56 -5.90 -10.05 -0.05
C TRP A 56 -5.17 -8.78 -0.54
N LEU A 57 -4.60 -8.82 -1.74
CA LEU A 57 -3.99 -7.66 -2.42
C LEU A 57 -5.01 -6.72 -3.05
N ALA A 58 -6.31 -7.04 -3.01
CA ALA A 58 -7.35 -6.10 -3.42
C ALA A 58 -7.47 -4.91 -2.46
N ALA A 59 -7.14 -5.09 -1.17
CA ALA A 59 -7.26 -4.04 -0.15
C ALA A 59 -6.53 -2.72 -0.51
N PRO A 60 -5.24 -2.71 -0.87
CA PRO A 60 -4.56 -1.48 -1.32
C PRO A 60 -5.16 -0.89 -2.59
N GLY A 61 -5.62 -1.73 -3.54
CA GLY A 61 -6.30 -1.27 -4.76
C GLY A 61 -7.63 -0.58 -4.47
N LEU A 62 -8.45 -1.16 -3.58
CA LEU A 62 -9.71 -0.57 -3.12
C LEU A 62 -9.48 0.74 -2.36
N ALA A 63 -8.43 0.83 -1.56
CA ALA A 63 -8.06 2.06 -0.86
C ALA A 63 -7.65 3.17 -1.83
N LEU A 64 -6.88 2.85 -2.89
CA LEU A 64 -6.56 3.79 -3.97
C LEU A 64 -7.80 4.22 -4.74
N ALA A 65 -8.71 3.30 -5.06
CA ALA A 65 -9.97 3.63 -5.71
C ALA A 65 -10.84 4.55 -4.83
N ALA A 66 -10.95 4.26 -3.53
CA ALA A 66 -11.64 5.13 -2.57
C ALA A 66 -11.00 6.53 -2.51
N ALA A 67 -9.66 6.61 -2.47
CA ALA A 67 -8.93 7.87 -2.52
C ALA A 67 -9.11 8.62 -3.85
N ALA A 68 -9.27 7.93 -4.97
CA ALA A 68 -9.59 8.55 -6.25
C ALA A 68 -11.01 9.15 -6.23
N LEU A 69 -11.98 8.43 -5.64
CA LEU A 69 -13.36 8.90 -5.52
C LEU A 69 -13.47 10.15 -4.64
N THR A 70 -12.61 10.34 -3.63
CA THR A 70 -12.65 11.55 -2.81
C THR A 70 -12.32 12.81 -3.60
N LEU A 71 -11.58 12.72 -4.72
CA LEU A 71 -11.26 13.87 -5.57
C LEU A 71 -12.52 14.54 -6.15
N LEU A 72 -13.60 13.78 -6.32
CA LEU A 72 -14.91 14.25 -6.78
C LEU A 72 -15.64 15.11 -5.74
N LEU A 73 -15.28 15.01 -4.45
CA LEU A 73 -15.93 15.76 -3.36
C LEU A 73 -15.61 17.25 -3.46
N ARG A 74 -16.62 18.11 -3.60
CA ARG A 74 -16.42 19.57 -3.71
C ARG A 74 -16.00 20.23 -2.40
N ASP A 75 -16.51 19.73 -1.29
CA ASP A 75 -16.22 20.23 0.06
C ASP A 75 -14.77 19.89 0.48
N PRO A 76 -13.93 20.89 0.78
CA PRO A 76 -12.53 20.68 1.12
C PRO A 76 -12.32 19.89 2.42
N VAL A 77 -13.20 20.04 3.41
CA VAL A 77 -13.12 19.35 4.70
C VAL A 77 -13.49 17.89 4.53
N ARG A 78 -14.57 17.60 3.79
CA ARG A 78 -14.95 16.22 3.45
C ARG A 78 -13.89 15.54 2.62
N PHE A 79 -13.37 16.23 1.60
CA PHE A 79 -12.24 15.75 0.81
C PHE A 79 -11.06 15.36 1.70
N GLY A 80 -10.63 16.26 2.60
CA GLY A 80 -9.49 16.03 3.48
C GLY A 80 -9.69 14.81 4.40
N ARG A 81 -10.84 14.76 5.09
CA ARG A 81 -11.17 13.68 6.03
C ARG A 81 -11.26 12.32 5.33
N TRP A 82 -11.98 12.22 4.21
CA TRP A 82 -12.15 10.94 3.51
C TRP A 82 -10.87 10.47 2.83
N SER A 83 -10.06 11.39 2.30
CA SER A 83 -8.76 11.03 1.72
C SER A 83 -7.81 10.49 2.78
N ALA A 84 -7.80 11.11 3.97
CA ALA A 84 -7.04 10.64 5.11
C ALA A 84 -7.46 9.23 5.54
N ILE A 85 -8.76 8.99 5.66
CA ILE A 85 -9.30 7.67 6.04
C ILE A 85 -8.97 6.62 4.98
N ALA A 86 -9.20 6.90 3.70
CA ALA A 86 -8.94 5.96 2.61
C ALA A 86 -7.46 5.58 2.54
N GLY A 87 -6.56 6.58 2.57
CA GLY A 87 -5.12 6.35 2.55
C GLY A 87 -4.64 5.54 3.77
N PHE A 88 -5.07 5.93 4.98
CA PHE A 88 -4.67 5.26 6.22
C PHE A 88 -5.19 3.82 6.27
N ALA A 89 -6.44 3.59 5.89
CA ALA A 89 -7.04 2.26 5.84
C ALA A 89 -6.26 1.35 4.88
N GLY A 90 -5.86 1.85 3.70
CA GLY A 90 -5.05 1.09 2.75
C GLY A 90 -3.70 0.66 3.33
N ILE A 91 -3.00 1.58 4.00
CA ILE A 91 -1.71 1.28 4.67
C ILE A 91 -1.93 0.27 5.78
N PHE A 92 -2.91 0.51 6.65
CA PHE A 92 -3.19 -0.34 7.79
C PHE A 92 -3.57 -1.77 7.38
N LEU A 93 -4.45 -1.93 6.40
CA LEU A 93 -4.87 -3.24 5.90
C LEU A 93 -3.71 -3.97 5.23
N THR A 94 -2.89 -3.27 4.43
CA THR A 94 -1.70 -3.89 3.80
C THR A 94 -0.67 -4.32 4.84
N PHE A 95 -0.47 -3.51 5.89
CA PHE A 95 0.41 -3.85 6.99
C PHE A 95 -0.11 -5.05 7.80
N ALA A 96 -1.39 -5.04 8.18
CA ALA A 96 -2.03 -6.16 8.88
C ALA A 96 -1.97 -7.46 8.08
N GLN A 97 -2.19 -7.38 6.76
CA GLN A 97 -2.05 -8.49 5.83
C GLN A 97 -0.60 -8.99 5.73
N GLY A 98 0.38 -8.08 5.75
CA GLY A 98 1.81 -8.39 5.83
C GLY A 98 2.22 -9.16 7.09
N LEU A 99 1.59 -8.86 8.21
CA LEU A 99 1.81 -9.56 9.48
C LEU A 99 1.08 -10.90 9.55
N ALA A 100 -0.13 -10.97 9.01
CA ALA A 100 -0.94 -12.18 9.03
C ALA A 100 -0.37 -13.28 8.12
N ILE A 101 0.04 -12.92 6.90
CA ILE A 101 0.59 -13.85 5.90
C ILE A 101 2.11 -13.66 5.85
N GLY A 102 2.86 -14.59 6.44
CA GLY A 102 4.31 -14.56 6.44
C GLY A 102 4.94 -15.17 5.17
N LEU A 103 6.27 -15.21 5.15
CA LEU A 103 7.06 -15.80 4.05
C LEU A 103 6.82 -17.30 3.82
N HIS A 104 6.45 -18.03 4.87
CA HIS A 104 6.30 -19.49 4.85
C HIS A 104 4.89 -19.94 5.27
N GLY A 105 3.89 -19.08 5.02
CA GLY A 105 2.50 -19.32 5.41
C GLY A 105 1.99 -18.37 6.49
N PRO A 106 0.74 -18.57 6.94
CA PRO A 106 0.07 -17.69 7.88
C PRO A 106 0.69 -17.77 9.28
N ARG A 107 1.00 -16.61 9.86
CA ARG A 107 1.49 -16.47 11.24
C ARG A 107 0.35 -16.28 12.23
N LEU A 108 -0.70 -15.60 11.80
CA LEU A 108 -1.87 -15.27 12.60
C LEU A 108 -3.10 -15.98 12.02
N LEU A 109 -4.00 -16.45 12.89
CA LEU A 109 -5.26 -17.14 12.54
C LEU A 109 -5.08 -18.19 11.42
N PRO A 110 -4.23 -19.22 11.59
CA PRO A 110 -3.98 -20.23 10.57
C PRO A 110 -5.23 -21.02 10.16
N GLN A 111 -6.28 -21.08 10.99
CA GLN A 111 -7.55 -21.68 10.58
C GLN A 111 -8.28 -20.88 9.48
N ILE A 112 -8.02 -19.58 9.39
CA ILE A 112 -8.65 -18.66 8.42
C ILE A 112 -7.73 -18.44 7.23
N PHE A 113 -6.43 -18.20 7.49
CA PHE A 113 -5.44 -17.89 6.45
C PHE A 113 -4.68 -19.13 5.94
N GLY A 114 -4.99 -20.34 6.43
CA GLY A 114 -4.37 -21.60 5.98
C GLY A 114 -5.04 -22.22 4.74
N ILE A 115 -5.93 -21.50 4.07
CA ILE A 115 -6.72 -22.01 2.93
C ILE A 115 -6.19 -21.38 1.64
N GLY A 116 -6.10 -22.18 0.57
CA GLY A 116 -5.73 -21.71 -0.77
C GLY A 116 -4.31 -21.14 -0.85
N ALA A 117 -4.11 -20.12 -1.69
CA ALA A 117 -2.80 -19.53 -1.95
C ALA A 117 -2.13 -18.92 -0.71
N MET A 118 -2.89 -18.58 0.34
CA MET A 118 -2.37 -18.02 1.60
C MET A 118 -1.54 -19.04 2.40
N ALA A 119 -1.80 -20.34 2.23
CA ALA A 119 -1.07 -21.41 2.92
C ALA A 119 0.40 -21.47 2.52
N GLN A 120 0.73 -21.07 1.30
CA GLN A 120 2.11 -21.02 0.79
C GLN A 120 2.88 -19.79 1.28
N GLY A 121 2.18 -18.85 1.93
CA GLY A 121 2.75 -17.56 2.35
C GLY A 121 2.81 -16.55 1.22
N GLN A 122 3.57 -15.49 1.44
CA GLN A 122 3.80 -14.45 0.45
C GLN A 122 5.26 -14.02 0.42
N ASN A 123 5.73 -13.62 -0.76
CA ASN A 123 7.04 -13.02 -0.90
C ASN A 123 7.09 -11.62 -0.24
N GLY A 124 8.31 -11.11 0.00
CA GLY A 124 8.50 -9.74 0.47
C GLY A 124 7.92 -8.72 -0.52
N PHE A 125 7.51 -7.57 -0.01
CA PHE A 125 7.00 -6.47 -0.84
C PHE A 125 8.08 -5.92 -1.78
N GLY A 126 7.72 -5.74 -3.04
CA GLY A 126 8.56 -5.19 -4.10
C GLY A 126 8.32 -3.70 -4.35
N VAL A 127 8.84 -3.21 -5.49
CA VAL A 127 8.79 -1.78 -5.86
C VAL A 127 7.35 -1.29 -6.08
N GLY A 128 6.46 -2.14 -6.61
CA GLY A 128 5.05 -1.79 -6.81
C GLY A 128 4.32 -1.55 -5.49
N ALA A 129 4.52 -2.42 -4.50
CA ALA A 129 3.98 -2.25 -3.15
C ALA A 129 4.56 -1.00 -2.47
N PHE A 130 5.87 -0.74 -2.62
CA PHE A 130 6.52 0.46 -2.10
C PHE A 130 5.87 1.75 -2.64
N LEU A 131 5.74 1.91 -3.97
CA LEU A 131 5.12 3.10 -4.56
C LEU A 131 3.63 3.22 -4.20
N THR A 132 2.92 2.09 -4.11
CA THR A 132 1.52 2.07 -3.69
C THR A 132 1.35 2.62 -2.27
N LEU A 133 2.14 2.13 -1.32
CA LEU A 133 2.11 2.57 0.07
C LEU A 133 2.59 4.01 0.22
N LEU A 134 3.59 4.42 -0.56
CA LEU A 134 4.06 5.81 -0.58
C LEU A 134 2.96 6.76 -1.10
N GLY A 135 2.26 6.37 -2.17
CA GLY A 135 1.11 7.11 -2.68
C GLY A 135 0.00 7.24 -1.62
N LEU A 136 -0.40 6.14 -0.99
CA LEU A 136 -1.39 6.14 0.09
C LEU A 136 -0.96 6.99 1.30
N LEU A 137 0.33 6.99 1.65
CA LEU A 137 0.88 7.80 2.74
C LEU A 137 0.74 9.29 2.43
N PHE A 138 1.10 9.71 1.23
CA PHE A 138 0.99 11.12 0.84
C PHE A 138 -0.46 11.56 0.59
N VAL A 139 -1.34 10.66 0.15
CA VAL A 139 -2.79 10.90 0.16
C VAL A 139 -3.28 11.12 1.59
N THR A 140 -2.82 10.30 2.53
CA THR A 140 -3.21 10.40 3.94
C THR A 140 -2.80 11.75 4.52
N THR A 141 -1.52 12.12 4.39
CA THR A 141 -0.97 13.36 4.94
C THR A 141 -1.52 14.60 4.23
N THR A 142 -1.76 14.54 2.92
CA THR A 142 -2.44 15.62 2.17
C THR A 142 -3.87 15.79 2.64
N GLY A 143 -4.57 14.68 2.92
CA GLY A 143 -5.92 14.70 3.49
C GLY A 143 -5.95 15.34 4.87
N ILE A 144 -5.01 14.98 5.76
CA ILE A 144 -4.85 15.59 7.08
C ILE A 144 -4.59 17.10 6.95
N SER A 145 -3.65 17.49 6.08
CA SER A 145 -3.31 18.90 5.83
C SER A 145 -4.52 19.70 5.31
N ALA A 146 -5.33 19.10 4.42
CA ALA A 146 -6.54 19.73 3.89
C ALA A 146 -7.64 19.99 4.95
N THR A 147 -7.58 19.34 6.12
CA THR A 147 -8.50 19.64 7.24
C THR A 147 -8.07 20.82 8.11
N GLY A 148 -7.00 21.54 7.75
CA GLY A 148 -6.46 22.67 8.50
C GLY A 148 -5.46 22.27 9.60
N LYS A 149 -5.24 20.97 9.80
CA LYS A 149 -4.16 20.44 10.66
C LYS A 149 -2.80 20.68 9.98
N GLY A 150 -1.73 20.78 10.77
CA GLY A 150 -0.38 21.01 10.22
C GLY A 150 -0.24 22.35 9.48
N ARG A 151 -1.00 23.38 9.89
CA ARG A 151 -1.06 24.71 9.26
C ARG A 151 -1.46 24.70 7.77
N GLY A 152 -2.04 23.60 7.29
CA GLY A 152 -2.41 23.47 5.88
C GLY A 152 -1.24 23.32 4.92
N ASP A 153 -0.05 22.96 5.41
CA ASP A 153 1.11 22.66 4.55
C ASP A 153 1.19 21.16 4.26
N ALA A 154 0.96 20.77 3.02
CA ALA A 154 0.98 19.37 2.60
C ALA A 154 2.40 18.80 2.52
N PHE A 155 3.40 19.63 2.25
CA PHE A 155 4.79 19.20 2.18
C PHE A 155 5.31 18.87 3.57
N VAL A 156 5.14 19.79 4.53
CA VAL A 156 5.57 19.58 5.92
C VAL A 156 4.81 18.42 6.57
N THR A 157 3.48 18.37 6.41
CA THR A 157 2.67 17.25 6.93
C THR A 157 3.08 15.92 6.29
N GLY A 158 3.41 15.94 5.00
CA GLY A 158 3.93 14.79 4.25
C GLY A 158 5.26 14.28 4.80
N LEU A 159 6.23 15.17 5.03
CA LEU A 159 7.53 14.82 5.59
C LEU A 159 7.41 14.25 7.01
N ILE A 160 6.58 14.87 7.87
CA ILE A 160 6.31 14.34 9.21
C ILE A 160 5.71 12.93 9.12
N GLY A 161 4.72 12.73 8.24
CA GLY A 161 4.12 11.40 8.03
C GLY A 161 5.13 10.37 7.53
N LEU A 162 6.04 10.75 6.63
CA LEU A 162 7.12 9.90 6.16
C LEU A 162 8.10 9.52 7.27
N ILE A 163 8.52 10.49 8.09
CA ILE A 163 9.38 10.23 9.25
C ILE A 163 8.69 9.26 10.21
N ILE A 164 7.41 9.50 10.55
CA ILE A 164 6.64 8.60 11.42
C ILE A 164 6.59 7.19 10.84
N ALA A 165 6.30 7.05 9.54
CA ALA A 165 6.25 5.75 8.87
C ALA A 165 7.61 5.02 8.90
N LEU A 166 8.71 5.74 8.62
CA LEU A 166 10.05 5.19 8.68
C LEU A 166 10.44 4.76 10.09
N VAL A 167 10.17 5.59 11.11
CA VAL A 167 10.43 5.24 12.52
C VAL A 167 9.60 4.03 12.93
N ALA A 168 8.33 3.96 12.53
CA ALA A 168 7.47 2.80 12.81
C ALA A 168 8.06 1.49 12.21
N ILE A 169 8.52 1.53 10.96
CA ILE A 169 9.02 0.34 10.24
C ILE A 169 10.43 -0.05 10.68
N PHE A 170 11.32 0.91 10.91
CA PHE A 170 12.75 0.63 11.15
C PHE A 170 13.16 0.67 12.61
N VAL A 171 12.35 1.26 13.50
CA VAL A 171 12.63 1.31 14.94
C VAL A 171 11.63 0.46 15.70
N PHE A 172 10.33 0.78 15.62
CA PHE A 172 9.33 0.12 16.44
C PHE A 172 9.11 -1.34 16.03
N TYR A 173 8.99 -1.64 14.74
CA TYR A 173 8.73 -3.01 14.29
C TYR A 173 9.85 -4.00 14.70
N PRO A 174 11.15 -3.73 14.49
CA PRO A 174 12.21 -4.62 14.97
C PRO A 174 12.23 -4.77 16.49
N VAL A 175 12.03 -3.67 17.24
CA VAL A 175 12.00 -3.70 18.71
C VAL A 175 10.87 -4.59 19.22
N LEU A 176 9.66 -4.42 18.69
CA LEU A 176 8.51 -5.26 19.06
C LEU A 176 8.73 -6.73 18.71
N HIS A 177 9.39 -7.03 17.60
CA HIS A 177 9.66 -8.41 17.18
C HIS A 177 10.76 -9.08 18.02
N ILE A 178 11.65 -8.33 18.67
CA ILE A 178 12.65 -8.90 19.61
C ILE A 178 12.03 -9.19 20.99
N LEU A 179 10.97 -8.46 21.37
CA LEU A 179 10.31 -8.58 22.66
C LEU A 179 9.33 -9.78 22.75
N VAL A 180 8.97 -10.39 21.61
CA VAL A 180 8.06 -11.54 21.50
C VAL A 180 8.82 -12.73 20.95
#